data_AF-A0A526YDF9-F1
#
_entry.id   AF-A0A526YDF9-F1
#
_cell.length_a   1.000
_cell.length_b   1.000
_cell.length_c   1.000
_cell.angle_alpha   90.00
_cell.angle_beta   90.00
_cell.angle_gamma   90.00
#
_symmetry.space_group_name_H-M   'P 1'
#
loop_
_entity.id
_entity.type
_entity.pdbx_description
1 polymer ?
#
loop_
_entity_poly.entity_id
_entity_poly.type
_entity_poly.pdbx_seq_one_letter_code
_entity_poly.pdbx_strand_id
1 'polypeptide(L)'
;VGANCGVGASDILASLLDMTEAKPEATVIVKGNCGIPEFRGAEIHYSGTPELMADYVRLAVDAGAKIVGGCCGTSFAHLAAMRKALDAHTRSDRPSVEKIVERIGPMRNKQATVNTVETSEARRERRRSRA
;
A
#
# COMPACT_ATOMS: atom_id res chain seq x y z
N VAL A 1 3.27 8.63 9.61
CA VAL A 1 3.96 8.32 8.33
C VAL A 1 3.01 7.49 7.47
N GLY A 2 3.24 7.35 6.16
CA GLY A 2 2.34 6.55 5.34
C GLY A 2 2.71 6.53 3.87
N ALA A 3 1.87 5.84 3.09
CA ALA A 3 1.97 5.75 1.65
C ALA A 3 0.61 6.04 1.00
N ASN A 4 0.63 6.65 -0.18
CA ASN A 4 -0.55 6.78 -1.03
C ASN A 4 -0.19 6.57 -2.50
N CYS A 5 -1.20 6.28 -3.33
CA CYS A 5 -1.03 6.03 -4.77
C CYS A 5 -0.18 4.78 -5.04
N GLY A 6 0.73 4.83 -6.02
CA GLY A 6 1.57 3.71 -6.44
C GLY A 6 1.00 2.98 -7.66
N VAL A 7 1.27 1.68 -7.77
CA VAL A 7 0.86 0.88 -8.94
C VAL A 7 -0.41 0.09 -8.64
N GLY A 8 -0.51 -0.57 -7.48
CA GLY A 8 -1.70 -1.34 -7.11
C GLY A 8 -1.83 -1.56 -5.61
N ALA A 9 -2.99 -2.09 -5.19
CA ALA A 9 -3.29 -2.36 -3.79
C ALA A 9 -2.33 -3.39 -3.16
N SER A 10 -1.84 -4.38 -3.92
CA SER A 10 -0.87 -5.35 -3.42
C SER A 10 0.48 -4.71 -3.06
N ASP A 11 1.02 -3.86 -3.93
CA ASP A 11 2.31 -3.19 -3.72
C ASP A 11 2.28 -2.28 -2.49
N ILE A 12 1.19 -1.52 -2.30
CA ILE A 12 1.10 -0.61 -1.14
C ILE A 12 0.88 -1.35 0.17
N LEU A 13 0.23 -2.53 0.15
CA LEU A 13 0.12 -3.40 1.31
C LEU A 13 1.49 -4.01 1.67
N ALA A 14 2.31 -4.38 0.68
CA ALA A 14 3.69 -4.81 0.95
C ALA A 14 4.52 -3.68 1.59
N SER A 15 4.43 -2.45 1.07
CA SER A 15 5.09 -1.29 1.71
C SER A 15 4.57 -1.02 3.14
N LEU A 16 3.27 -1.27 3.39
CA LEU A 16 2.70 -1.18 4.72
C LEU A 16 3.29 -2.22 5.67
N LEU A 17 3.52 -3.45 5.21
CA LEU A 17 4.20 -4.46 6.00
C LEU A 17 5.60 -3.96 6.41
N ASP A 18 6.42 -3.50 5.46
CA ASP A 18 7.76 -2.99 5.76
C ASP A 18 7.73 -1.81 6.74
N MET A 19 6.83 -0.84 6.55
CA MET A 19 6.71 0.34 7.42
C MET A 19 6.33 -0.02 8.86
N THR A 20 5.40 -0.97 9.01
CA THR A 20 4.89 -1.39 10.32
C THR A 20 5.83 -2.35 11.04
N GLU A 21 6.64 -3.11 10.30
CA GLU A 21 7.73 -3.90 10.87
C GLU A 21 8.88 -3.00 11.36
N ALA A 22 9.27 -2.02 10.55
CA ALA A 22 10.35 -1.10 10.90
C ALA A 22 10.04 -0.21 12.11
N LYS A 23 8.76 0.13 12.33
CA LYS A 23 8.33 0.97 13.46
C LYS A 23 6.90 0.63 13.94
N PRO A 24 6.73 -0.42 14.77
CA PRO A 24 5.42 -0.93 15.19
C PRO A 24 4.50 0.08 15.91
N GLU A 25 5.09 1.05 16.61
CA GLU A 25 4.37 2.10 17.34
C GLU A 25 3.96 3.28 16.47
N ALA A 26 4.41 3.33 15.21
CA ALA A 26 4.08 4.43 14.31
C ALA A 26 2.59 4.41 13.95
N THR A 27 1.98 5.60 13.90
CA THR A 27 0.70 5.77 13.21
C THR A 27 0.97 5.74 11.71
N VAL A 28 0.64 4.61 11.08
CA VAL A 28 0.79 4.39 9.64
C VAL A 28 -0.54 4.59 8.93
N ILE A 29 -0.51 5.41 7.88
CA ILE A 29 -1.63 5.75 7.02
C ILE A 29 -1.39 5.09 5.66
N VAL A 30 -2.39 4.42 5.08
CA VAL A 30 -2.25 3.82 3.75
C VAL A 30 -3.44 4.19 2.87
N LYS A 31 -3.15 4.59 1.63
CA LYS A 31 -4.17 5.07 0.70
C LYS A 31 -3.89 4.61 -0.74
N GLY A 32 -4.20 3.36 -1.04
CA GLY A 32 -3.89 2.71 -2.33
C GLY A 32 -4.72 3.23 -3.50
N ASN A 33 -4.20 3.08 -4.73
CA ASN A 33 -5.03 3.22 -5.93
C ASN A 33 -6.12 2.14 -5.97
N CYS A 34 -7.21 2.44 -6.67
CA CYS A 34 -8.31 1.48 -6.85
C CYS A 34 -7.95 0.43 -7.89
N GLY A 35 -7.10 -0.52 -7.53
CA GLY A 35 -6.50 -1.45 -8.48
C GLY A 35 -5.42 -0.79 -9.34
N ILE A 36 -5.13 -1.38 -10.49
CA ILE A 36 -3.97 -1.04 -11.32
C ILE A 36 -4.38 -0.01 -12.38
N PRO A 37 -3.62 1.08 -12.57
CA PRO A 37 -3.87 2.03 -13.65
C PRO A 37 -3.51 1.40 -15.00
N GLU A 38 -4.44 1.48 -15.94
CA GLU A 38 -4.33 0.98 -17.30
C GLU A 38 -4.72 2.08 -18.29
N PHE A 39 -3.90 2.31 -19.30
CA PHE A 39 -4.28 3.19 -20.40
C PHE A 39 -5.29 2.50 -21.31
N ARG A 40 -6.42 3.15 -21.57
CA ARG A 40 -7.38 2.78 -22.61
C ARG A 40 -7.52 3.97 -23.55
N GLY A 41 -6.73 3.96 -24.62
CA GLY A 41 -6.56 5.14 -25.46
C GLY A 41 -5.79 6.24 -24.71
N ALA A 42 -6.39 7.43 -24.61
CA ALA A 42 -5.80 8.58 -23.92
C ALA A 42 -6.17 8.66 -22.42
N GLU A 43 -7.07 7.80 -21.95
CA GLU A 43 -7.59 7.84 -20.58
C GLU A 43 -6.98 6.74 -19.70
N ILE A 44 -6.80 7.06 -18.42
CA ILE A 44 -6.37 6.10 -17.40
C ILE A 44 -7.61 5.52 -16.74
N HIS A 45 -7.77 4.20 -16.83
CA HIS A 45 -8.77 3.43 -16.11
C HIS A 45 -8.13 2.65 -14.97
N TYR A 46 -8.90 2.41 -13.93
CA TYR A 46 -8.47 1.71 -12.74
C TYR A 46 -9.25 0.39 -12.63
N SER A 47 -8.53 -0.73 -12.48
CA SER A 47 -9.13 -2.07 -12.53
C SER A 47 -9.82 -2.52 -11.25
N GLY A 48 -9.66 -1.78 -10.15
CA GLY A 48 -10.19 -2.17 -8.84
C GLY A 48 -11.71 -2.08 -8.78
N THR A 49 -12.31 -3.05 -8.10
CA THR A 49 -13.74 -3.10 -7.81
C THR A 49 -14.01 -2.76 -6.34
N PRO A 50 -15.27 -2.46 -5.95
CA PRO A 50 -15.65 -2.29 -4.55
C PRO A 50 -15.27 -3.49 -3.66
N GLU A 51 -15.38 -4.71 -4.19
CA GLU A 51 -15.05 -5.96 -3.50
C GLU A 51 -13.53 -6.07 -3.27
N LEU A 52 -12.73 -5.74 -4.28
CA LEU A 52 -11.27 -5.71 -4.15
C LEU A 52 -10.83 -4.68 -3.10
N MET A 53 -11.45 -3.49 -3.11
CA MET A 53 -11.14 -2.45 -2.13
C MET A 53 -11.61 -2.80 -0.72
N ALA A 54 -12.67 -3.59 -0.58
CA ALA A 54 -13.09 -4.16 0.71
C ALA A 54 -12.03 -5.14 1.26
N ASP A 55 -11.47 -6.01 0.43
CA ASP A 55 -10.40 -6.93 0.82
C ASP A 55 -9.10 -6.21 1.16
N TYR A 56 -8.75 -5.19 0.40
CA TYR A 56 -7.63 -4.30 0.69
C TYR A 56 -7.73 -3.70 2.10
N VAL A 57 -8.91 -3.25 2.53
CA VAL A 57 -9.11 -2.67 3.86
C VAL A 57 -8.86 -3.68 4.97
N ARG A 58 -9.38 -4.90 4.84
CA ARG A 58 -9.19 -5.96 5.85
C ARG A 58 -7.69 -6.23 6.04
N LEU A 59 -6.99 -6.45 4.94
CA LEU A 59 -5.55 -6.71 4.95
C LEU A 59 -4.75 -5.51 5.49
N ALA A 60 -5.14 -4.28 5.15
CA ALA A 60 -4.46 -3.08 5.65
C ALA A 60 -4.59 -2.94 7.18
N VAL A 61 -5.77 -3.23 7.74
CA VAL A 61 -6.01 -3.18 9.19
C VAL A 61 -5.20 -4.25 9.91
N ASP A 62 -5.19 -5.48 9.38
CA ASP A 62 -4.43 -6.61 9.93
C ASP A 62 -2.91 -6.38 9.81
N ALA A 63 -2.48 -5.68 8.76
CA ALA A 63 -1.09 -5.26 8.56
C ALA A 63 -0.67 -4.08 9.46
N GLY A 64 -1.59 -3.48 10.24
CA GLY A 64 -1.27 -2.48 11.26
C GLY A 64 -1.54 -1.03 10.87
N ALA A 65 -2.19 -0.75 9.73
CA ALA A 65 -2.62 0.60 9.41
C ALA A 65 -3.61 1.15 10.45
N LYS A 66 -3.48 2.44 10.76
CA LYS A 66 -4.39 3.17 11.66
C LYS A 66 -5.43 3.98 10.90
N ILE A 67 -5.09 4.45 9.70
CA ILE A 67 -6.01 5.13 8.79
C ILE A 67 -5.84 4.48 7.42
N VAL A 68 -6.96 4.04 6.84
CA VAL A 68 -7.03 3.38 5.53
C VAL A 68 -7.94 4.20 4.61
N GLY A 69 -7.54 4.38 3.36
CA GLY A 69 -8.37 5.07 2.36
C GLY A 69 -8.04 4.66 0.94
N GLY A 70 -8.63 5.37 -0.03
CA GLY A 70 -8.33 5.21 -1.46
C GLY A 70 -7.72 6.46 -2.11
N CYS A 71 -6.94 6.26 -3.16
CA CYS A 71 -6.31 7.30 -3.99
C CYS A 71 -6.95 7.35 -5.37
N CYS A 72 -6.15 7.35 -6.45
CA CYS A 72 -6.68 7.52 -7.79
C CYS A 72 -7.57 6.33 -8.17
N GLY A 73 -8.64 6.61 -8.91
CA GLY A 73 -9.66 5.62 -9.28
C GLY A 73 -10.68 5.28 -8.18
N THR A 74 -10.48 5.75 -6.94
CA THR A 74 -11.44 5.50 -5.86
C THR A 74 -12.71 6.31 -6.08
N SER A 75 -13.87 5.68 -5.90
CA SER A 75 -15.19 6.31 -6.05
C SER A 75 -16.00 6.17 -4.76
N PHE A 76 -17.19 6.79 -4.70
CA PHE A 76 -18.08 6.65 -3.54
C PHE A 76 -18.52 5.19 -3.31
N ALA A 77 -18.73 4.41 -4.38
CA ALA A 77 -19.06 2.99 -4.25
C ALA A 77 -17.91 2.20 -3.60
N HIS A 78 -16.67 2.51 -3.97
CA HIS A 78 -15.48 1.92 -3.33
C HIS A 78 -15.42 2.28 -1.85
N LEU A 79 -15.58 3.56 -1.50
CA LEU A 79 -15.56 4.02 -0.10
C LEU A 79 -16.67 3.38 0.74
N ALA A 80 -17.87 3.21 0.19
CA ALA A 80 -18.97 2.55 0.87
C ALA A 80 -18.65 1.07 1.16
N ALA A 81 -18.10 0.35 0.18
CA ALA A 81 -17.69 -1.05 0.36
C ALA A 81 -16.52 -1.19 1.35
N MET A 82 -15.52 -0.31 1.25
CA MET A 82 -14.40 -0.20 2.18
C MET A 82 -14.88 0.03 3.62
N ARG A 83 -15.83 0.95 3.81
CA ARG A 83 -16.40 1.25 5.13
C ARG A 83 -17.17 0.06 5.69
N LYS A 84 -18.05 -0.55 4.88
CA LYS A 84 -18.80 -1.76 5.28
C LYS A 84 -17.86 -2.90 5.66
N ALA A 85 -16.78 -3.09 4.90
CA ALA A 85 -15.78 -4.10 5.20
C ALA A 85 -15.06 -3.82 6.51
N LEU A 86 -14.67 -2.56 6.76
CA LEU A 86 -14.03 -2.14 8.00
C LEU A 86 -14.91 -2.40 9.22
N ASP A 87 -16.19 -2.00 9.15
CA ASP A 87 -17.13 -2.14 10.27
C ASP A 87 -17.43 -3.60 10.62
N ALA A 88 -17.43 -4.49 9.62
CA ALA A 88 -17.69 -5.92 9.80
C ALA A 88 -16.43 -6.74 10.08
N HIS A 89 -15.23 -6.13 10.04
CA HIS A 89 -13.97 -6.87 10.15
C HIS A 89 -13.55 -7.06 11.60
N THR A 90 -13.40 -8.32 12.00
CA THR A 90 -12.68 -8.69 13.22
C THR A 90 -11.21 -8.85 12.85
N ARG A 91 -10.32 -8.14 13.56
CA ARG A 91 -8.87 -8.21 13.33
C ARG A 91 -8.39 -9.66 13.29
N SER A 92 -7.61 -9.97 12.27
CA SER A 92 -6.96 -11.26 12.07
C SER A 92 -5.45 -11.13 12.25
N ASP A 93 -4.74 -12.23 12.06
CA ASP A 93 -3.29 -12.26 12.07
C ASP A 93 -2.72 -11.40 10.93
N ARG A 94 -1.53 -10.85 11.18
CA ARG A 94 -0.77 -10.06 10.21
C ARG A 94 -0.63 -10.86 8.90
N PRO A 95 -1.04 -10.30 7.74
CA PRO A 95 -1.00 -11.06 6.49
C PRO A 95 0.44 -11.20 5.98
N SER A 96 0.71 -12.32 5.31
CA SER A 96 1.93 -12.48 4.50
C SER A 96 1.75 -11.84 3.12
N VAL A 97 2.84 -11.67 2.39
CA VAL A 97 2.80 -11.17 1.01
C VAL A 97 2.06 -12.14 0.11
N GLU A 98 2.21 -13.45 0.32
CA GLU A 98 1.53 -14.49 -0.45
C GLU A 98 0.01 -14.35 -0.32
N LYS A 99 -0.48 -14.14 0.91
CA LYS A 99 -1.90 -13.88 1.18
C LYS A 99 -2.40 -12.60 0.52
N ILE A 100 -1.58 -11.54 0.49
CA ILE A 100 -1.89 -10.30 -0.22
C ILE A 100 -2.03 -10.57 -1.72
N VAL A 101 -1.08 -11.31 -2.32
CA VAL A 101 -1.10 -11.62 -3.74
C VAL A 101 -2.31 -12.50 -4.11
N GLU A 102 -2.63 -13.50 -3.29
CA GLU A 102 -3.79 -14.37 -3.48
C GLU A 102 -5.10 -13.58 -3.48
N ARG A 103 -5.26 -12.64 -2.54
CA ARG A 103 -6.53 -11.91 -2.31
C ARG A 103 -6.72 -10.68 -3.19
N ILE A 104 -5.63 -9.99 -3.52
CA ILE A 104 -5.67 -8.69 -4.19
C ILE A 104 -5.16 -8.76 -5.63
N GLY A 105 -4.24 -9.69 -5.90
CA GLY A 105 -3.61 -9.85 -7.21
C GLY A 105 -2.09 -9.63 -7.18
N PRO A 106 -1.41 -9.85 -8.31
CA PRO A 106 0.04 -9.82 -8.38
C PRO A 106 0.62 -8.42 -8.08
N MET A 107 1.77 -8.40 -7.41
CA MET A 107 2.58 -7.17 -7.29
C MET A 107 3.13 -6.75 -8.65
N ARG A 108 3.31 -5.45 -8.85
CA ARG A 108 3.92 -4.90 -10.07
C ARG A 108 5.37 -4.49 -9.86
N ASN A 109 5.73 -4.11 -8.63
CA ASN A 109 7.09 -3.79 -8.26
C ASN A 109 7.77 -5.00 -7.63
N LYS A 110 9.10 -5.04 -7.77
CA LYS A 110 9.93 -5.96 -6.99
C LYS A 110 9.89 -5.51 -5.53
N GLN A 111 9.93 -6.46 -4.61
CA GLN A 111 10.10 -6.16 -3.19
C GLN A 111 11.44 -5.46 -2.95
N ALA A 112 11.47 -4.61 -1.93
CA ALA A 112 12.71 -4.00 -1.49
C ALA A 112 13.65 -5.11 -1.00
N THR A 113 14.85 -5.19 -1.56
CA THR A 113 15.91 -6.01 -0.99
C THR A 113 16.36 -5.38 0.33
N VAL A 114 16.60 -6.21 1.34
CA VAL A 114 17.19 -5.76 2.61
C VAL A 114 18.50 -5.05 2.28
N ASN A 115 18.54 -3.72 2.45
CA ASN A 115 19.80 -3.01 2.47
C ASN A 115 20.49 -3.45 3.76
N THR A 116 21.42 -4.39 3.69
CA THR A 116 22.46 -4.49 4.72
C THR A 116 23.04 -3.10 4.85
N VAL A 117 22.95 -2.54 6.06
CA VAL A 117 23.40 -1.19 6.38
C VAL A 117 24.93 -1.18 6.25
N GLU A 118 25.45 -1.05 5.04
CA GLU A 118 26.78 -0.50 4.86
C GLU A 118 26.69 0.97 5.25
N THR A 119 27.49 1.32 6.25
CA THR A 119 27.53 2.58 6.96
C THR A 119 27.45 3.77 6.00
N SER A 120 26.40 4.57 6.18
CA SER A 120 26.03 5.70 5.30
C SER A 120 26.99 6.91 5.34
N GLU A 121 28.25 6.75 5.76
CA GLU A 121 29.21 7.86 5.82
C GLU A 121 29.56 8.41 4.42
N ALA A 122 29.49 7.58 3.37
CA ALA A 122 29.86 7.99 2.01
C ALA A 122 28.80 8.83 1.26
N ARG A 123 27.54 8.91 1.72
CA ARG A 123 26.47 9.59 0.95
C ARG A 123 26.40 11.10 1.20
N ARG A 124 27.05 11.61 2.26
CA ARG A 124 26.94 13.01 2.67
C ARG A 124 27.88 13.96 1.89
N GLU A 125 28.87 13.43 1.18
CA GLU A 125 29.96 14.25 0.64
C GLU A 125 29.66 14.90 -0.73
N ARG A 126 28.65 14.44 -1.47
CA ARG A 126 28.36 14.95 -2.83
C ARG A 126 27.54 16.24 -2.91
N ARG A 127 27.34 16.97 -1.81
CA ARG A 127 26.50 18.20 -1.80
C ARG A 127 27.21 19.51 -1.46
N ARG A 128 28.54 19.52 -1.41
CA ARG A 128 29.31 20.78 -1.25
C ARG A 128 30.47 20.87 -2.24
N SER A 129 30.14 21.16 -3.50
CA SER A 129 31.02 21.93 -4.37
C SER A 129 30.23 22.51 -5.55
N ARG A 130 29.70 23.72 -5.35
CA ARG A 130 29.61 24.70 -6.42
C ARG A 130 30.24 25.98 -5.85
N ALA A 131 31.42 26.29 -6.38
CA ALA A 131 32.02 27.61 -6.31
C ALA A 131 31.17 28.59 -7.15
#